data_AF-A0A0F9CXU2-F1
#
_entry.id   AF-A0A0F9CXU2-F1
#
_cell.length_a   1.000
_cell.length_b   1.000
_cell.length_c   1.000
_cell.angle_alpha   90.00
_cell.angle_beta   90.00
_cell.angle_gamma   90.00
#
_symmetry.space_group_name_H-M   'P 1'
#
loop_
_entity.id
_entity.type
_entity.pdbx_description
1 polymer ?
#
loop_
_entity_poly.entity_id
_entity_poly.type
_entity_poly.pdbx_seq_one_letter_code
_entity_poly.pdbx_strand_id
1 'polypeptide(L)'
;DNSMADALHRHSELSASDGTPDKIVYCDTDGILYADAAPKGLDVLYSAEIGTHLTVGNNIIVSGTVDGVDIAARDHAKYLDTEAVSAVEAAGLTFTENKGIILDALLSGDEKYSGITEIGTMGYGATVGDLIYLAVADTKWELAKADVAATSKGKLGLVLVTTSENSTCQVLLYGKMRSAAFPTLTVGAPVHVSAATAGDMAVVAPTGTTNFVVRIIGYGNTAEDLFFCPDNSYVELA
;
A
#
# COMPACT_ATOMS: atom_id res chain seq x y z
N ASP A 1 -10.82 63.74 -57.44
CA ASP A 1 -10.14 63.70 -56.15
C ASP A 1 -10.56 62.45 -55.39
N ASN A 2 -10.00 61.29 -55.77
CA ASN A 2 -10.27 59.98 -55.16
C ASN A 2 -8.95 59.20 -54.92
N SER A 3 -7.80 59.87 -54.99
CA SER A 3 -6.50 59.20 -55.14
C SER A 3 -5.79 58.82 -53.84
N MET A 4 -6.46 58.87 -52.69
CA MET A 4 -5.91 58.33 -51.43
C MET A 4 -6.95 57.59 -50.59
N ALA A 5 -8.23 57.98 -50.66
CA ALA A 5 -9.30 57.29 -49.95
C ALA A 5 -9.53 55.85 -50.46
N ASP A 6 -9.36 55.61 -51.77
CA ASP A 6 -9.54 54.28 -52.39
C ASP A 6 -8.34 53.35 -52.15
N ALA A 7 -7.12 53.91 -52.15
CA ALA A 7 -5.91 53.16 -51.81
C ALA A 7 -5.87 52.75 -50.33
N LEU A 8 -6.42 53.58 -49.43
CA LEU A 8 -6.52 53.27 -48.01
C LEU A 8 -7.60 52.23 -47.71
N HIS A 9 -8.67 52.16 -48.52
CA HIS A 9 -9.73 51.15 -48.38
C HIS A 9 -9.21 49.75 -48.69
N ARG A 10 -8.40 49.60 -49.75
CA ARG A 10 -7.86 48.30 -50.19
C ARG A 10 -6.80 47.69 -49.28
N HIS A 11 -6.23 48.47 -48.36
CA HIS A 11 -5.29 47.95 -47.35
C HIS A 11 -6.00 47.48 -46.07
N SER A 12 -7.30 47.79 -45.92
CA SER A 12 -8.10 47.29 -44.79
C SER A 12 -8.73 45.92 -45.05
N GLU A 13 -8.77 45.51 -46.32
CA GLU A 13 -9.21 44.18 -46.71
C GLU A 13 -8.00 43.26 -46.70
N LEU A 14 -8.11 42.14 -45.96
CA LEU A 14 -7.14 41.06 -45.88
C LEU A 14 -6.92 40.43 -47.28
N SER A 15 -6.19 41.11 -48.15
CA SER A 15 -5.82 40.63 -49.49
C SER A 15 -4.39 40.10 -49.45
N ALA A 16 -4.19 38.94 -50.07
CA ALA A 16 -2.85 38.43 -50.33
C ALA A 16 -2.08 39.42 -51.23
N SER A 17 -0.76 39.34 -51.22
CA SER A 17 0.11 40.24 -52.00
C SER A 17 -0.11 40.16 -53.52
N ASP A 18 -0.84 39.16 -53.99
CA ASP A 18 -1.25 38.96 -55.39
C ASP A 18 -2.63 39.54 -55.73
N GLY A 19 -3.30 40.21 -54.79
CA GLY A 19 -4.61 40.82 -54.98
C GLY A 19 -5.79 39.83 -54.97
N THR A 20 -5.54 38.56 -54.66
CA THR A 20 -6.60 37.60 -54.35
C THR A 20 -6.99 37.69 -52.87
N PRO A 21 -8.23 37.32 -52.49
CA PRO A 21 -8.60 37.24 -51.07
C PRO A 21 -7.60 36.33 -50.34
N ASP A 22 -7.06 36.79 -49.20
CA ASP A 22 -6.13 35.97 -48.43
C ASP A 22 -6.85 34.72 -47.93
N LYS A 23 -6.50 33.56 -48.51
CA LYS A 23 -7.13 32.27 -48.21
C LYS A 23 -6.93 31.84 -46.75
N ILE A 24 -6.03 32.51 -46.04
CA ILE A 24 -5.64 32.16 -44.68
C ILE A 24 -6.63 32.73 -43.66
N VAL A 25 -7.43 33.76 -43.97
CA VAL A 25 -8.36 34.35 -42.99
C VAL A 25 -9.62 34.91 -43.66
N TYR A 26 -10.77 34.27 -43.47
CA TYR A 26 -12.07 34.86 -43.84
C TYR A 26 -13.04 34.88 -42.65
N CYS A 27 -13.97 35.83 -42.65
CA CYS A 27 -14.99 35.99 -41.62
C CYS A 27 -16.36 35.70 -42.24
N ASP A 28 -17.21 34.90 -41.61
CA ASP A 28 -18.59 34.72 -42.07
C ASP A 28 -19.50 35.88 -41.64
N THR A 29 -20.77 35.81 -42.01
CA THR A 29 -21.78 36.81 -41.65
C THR A 29 -22.04 36.92 -40.15
N ASP A 30 -21.61 35.92 -39.38
CA ASP A 30 -21.80 35.84 -37.93
C ASP A 30 -20.55 36.34 -37.17
N GLY A 31 -19.50 36.77 -37.87
CA GLY A 31 -18.28 37.29 -37.25
C GLY A 31 -17.26 36.21 -36.90
N ILE A 32 -17.42 34.98 -37.38
CA ILE A 32 -16.52 33.85 -37.09
C ILE A 32 -15.34 33.87 -38.05
N LEU A 33 -14.14 33.94 -37.48
CA LEU A 33 -12.88 33.88 -38.22
C LEU A 33 -12.50 32.42 -38.57
N TYR A 34 -12.35 32.12 -39.84
CA TYR A 34 -11.89 30.83 -40.35
C TYR A 34 -10.44 30.94 -40.83
N ALA A 35 -9.58 30.04 -40.36
CA ALA A 35 -8.20 29.93 -40.82
C ALA A 35 -7.97 28.64 -41.62
N ASP A 36 -7.63 28.81 -42.90
CA ASP A 36 -7.14 27.83 -43.89
C ASP A 36 -8.07 26.66 -44.30
N ALA A 37 -7.84 26.19 -45.53
CA ALA A 37 -8.38 24.96 -46.10
C ALA A 37 -7.66 23.74 -45.49
N ALA A 38 -8.42 22.68 -45.20
CA ALA A 38 -7.89 21.42 -44.66
C ALA A 38 -6.58 20.98 -45.36
N PRO A 39 -5.54 20.52 -44.63
CA PRO A 39 -5.60 19.93 -43.28
C PRO A 39 -4.96 20.79 -42.17
N LYS A 40 -4.70 22.08 -42.41
CA LYS A 40 -3.91 22.89 -41.48
C LYS A 40 -4.84 23.51 -40.43
N GLY A 41 -4.73 23.05 -39.19
CA GLY A 41 -5.44 23.64 -38.07
C GLY A 41 -4.95 25.07 -37.77
N LEU A 42 -5.56 25.70 -36.79
CA LEU A 42 -5.08 26.97 -36.23
C LEU A 42 -3.71 26.74 -35.57
N ASP A 43 -2.67 27.37 -36.11
CA ASP A 43 -1.34 27.41 -35.49
C ASP A 43 -1.19 28.72 -34.69
N VAL A 44 -0.99 28.59 -33.38
CA VAL A 44 -0.85 29.71 -32.45
C VAL A 44 0.60 29.75 -31.98
N LEU A 45 1.37 30.71 -32.50
CA LEU A 45 2.82 30.77 -32.27
C LEU A 45 3.24 31.09 -30.82
N TYR A 46 2.41 31.83 -30.07
CA TYR A 46 2.77 32.30 -28.72
C TYR A 46 1.71 31.96 -27.67
N SER A 47 0.50 32.50 -27.78
CA SER A 47 -0.62 32.19 -26.88
C SER A 47 -1.97 32.50 -27.52
N ALA A 48 -3.01 31.79 -27.09
CA ALA A 48 -4.40 32.10 -27.38
C ALA A 48 -5.23 31.85 -26.14
N GLU A 49 -6.11 32.79 -25.82
CA GLU A 49 -7.19 32.57 -24.86
C GLU A 49 -8.42 32.11 -25.67
N ILE A 50 -8.80 30.85 -25.49
CA ILE A 50 -10.03 30.33 -26.09
C ILE A 50 -11.10 30.39 -25.00
N GLY A 51 -12.15 31.16 -25.24
CA GLY A 51 -13.26 31.30 -24.31
C GLY A 51 -14.05 29.98 -24.12
N THR A 52 -15.26 30.09 -23.58
CA THR A 52 -16.09 28.95 -23.14
C THR A 52 -16.64 28.04 -24.25
N HIS A 53 -16.24 28.22 -25.52
CA HIS A 53 -16.85 27.57 -26.69
C HIS A 53 -15.88 26.66 -27.47
N LEU A 54 -14.83 26.13 -26.84
CA LEU A 54 -13.97 25.13 -27.48
C LEU A 54 -14.65 23.75 -27.50
N THR A 55 -15.08 23.30 -28.68
CA THR A 55 -15.53 21.92 -28.92
C THR A 55 -14.49 21.18 -29.74
N VAL A 56 -13.87 20.13 -29.17
CA VAL A 56 -12.92 19.27 -29.89
C VAL A 56 -13.61 17.95 -30.21
N GLY A 57 -13.84 17.68 -31.49
CA GLY A 57 -14.54 16.46 -31.93
C GLY A 57 -13.72 15.17 -31.85
N ASN A 58 -12.40 15.30 -31.70
CA ASN A 58 -11.43 14.19 -31.61
C ASN A 58 -10.50 14.39 -30.39
N ASN A 59 -9.33 13.76 -30.40
CA ASN A 59 -8.35 13.85 -29.32
C ASN A 59 -7.70 15.25 -29.24
N ILE A 60 -7.43 15.70 -28.01
CA ILE A 60 -6.53 16.82 -27.72
C ILE A 60 -5.15 16.24 -27.42
N ILE A 61 -4.10 16.74 -28.09
CA ILE A 61 -2.71 16.40 -27.79
C ILE A 61 -2.05 17.63 -27.17
N VAL A 62 -1.66 17.54 -25.90
CA VAL A 62 -0.94 18.59 -25.17
C VAL A 62 0.50 18.12 -24.90
N SER A 63 1.50 18.85 -25.41
CA SER A 63 2.92 18.48 -25.28
C SER A 63 3.68 19.36 -24.26
N GLY A 64 2.97 20.00 -23.32
CA GLY A 64 3.53 20.89 -22.31
C GLY A 64 2.83 20.78 -20.95
N THR A 65 3.21 21.64 -20.00
CA THR A 65 2.62 21.67 -18.66
C THR A 65 1.17 22.14 -18.74
N VAL A 66 0.22 21.23 -18.55
CA VAL A 66 -1.15 21.60 -18.21
C VAL A 66 -1.12 22.05 -16.76
N ASP A 67 -1.67 23.22 -16.43
CA ASP A 67 -1.77 23.73 -15.06
C ASP A 67 -2.87 22.98 -14.25
N GLY A 68 -2.78 21.66 -14.31
CA GLY A 68 -2.89 20.82 -13.12
C GLY A 68 -4.28 20.40 -12.69
N VAL A 69 -5.36 21.02 -13.18
CA VAL A 69 -6.71 20.70 -12.66
C VAL A 69 -7.48 19.72 -13.56
N ASP A 70 -7.46 19.86 -14.88
CA ASP A 70 -8.55 19.23 -15.68
C ASP A 70 -8.25 17.88 -16.33
N ILE A 71 -6.97 17.49 -16.49
CA ILE A 71 -6.57 16.22 -17.13
C ILE A 71 -5.88 15.26 -16.15
N ALA A 72 -5.02 15.74 -15.26
CA ALA A 72 -4.30 14.89 -14.32
C ALA A 72 -5.19 14.42 -13.14
N ALA A 73 -6.14 15.24 -12.69
CA ALA A 73 -7.00 14.93 -11.56
C ALA A 73 -8.06 13.85 -11.88
N ARG A 74 -8.48 13.71 -13.15
CA ARG A 74 -9.53 12.74 -13.52
C ARG A 74 -9.00 11.34 -13.86
N ASP A 75 -7.75 11.21 -14.30
CA ASP A 75 -7.19 9.92 -14.75
C ASP A 75 -6.19 9.28 -13.76
N HIS A 76 -5.55 10.05 -12.87
CA HIS A 76 -4.76 9.47 -11.75
C HIS A 76 -5.58 9.13 -10.50
N ALA A 77 -6.81 9.66 -10.35
CA ALA A 77 -7.69 9.38 -9.21
C ALA A 77 -8.24 7.94 -9.18
N LYS A 78 -8.02 7.13 -10.23
CA LYS A 78 -8.61 5.79 -10.28
C LYS A 78 -7.85 4.75 -9.45
N TYR A 79 -6.59 4.98 -9.04
CA TYR A 79 -5.82 3.90 -8.40
C TYR A 79 -4.87 4.26 -7.25
N LEU A 80 -4.66 5.53 -6.86
CA LEU A 80 -3.64 5.82 -5.83
C LEU A 80 -3.82 7.10 -4.99
N ASP A 81 -5.00 7.73 -4.95
CA ASP A 81 -5.17 8.85 -4.01
C ASP A 81 -5.31 8.34 -2.57
N THR A 82 -4.64 9.02 -1.65
CA THR A 82 -4.80 8.81 -0.21
C THR A 82 -6.27 8.89 0.20
N GLU A 83 -7.10 9.61 -0.56
CA GLU A 83 -8.54 9.75 -0.33
C GLU A 83 -9.30 8.43 -0.51
N ALA A 84 -9.00 7.62 -1.54
CA ALA A 84 -9.58 6.29 -1.70
C ALA A 84 -9.14 5.34 -0.59
N VAL A 85 -7.86 5.40 -0.18
CA VAL A 85 -7.36 4.61 0.97
C VAL A 85 -8.07 5.03 2.25
N SER A 86 -8.15 6.34 2.54
CA SER A 86 -8.86 6.88 3.70
C SER A 86 -10.35 6.58 3.68
N ALA A 87 -10.99 6.54 2.51
CA ALA A 87 -12.39 6.14 2.37
C ALA A 87 -12.59 4.66 2.71
N VAL A 88 -11.68 3.77 2.27
CA VAL A 88 -11.70 2.35 2.65
C VAL A 88 -11.41 2.16 4.14
N GLU A 89 -10.46 2.90 4.72
CA GLU A 89 -10.17 2.89 6.16
C GLU A 89 -11.37 3.35 6.99
N ALA A 90 -12.05 4.42 6.56
CA ALA A 90 -13.24 4.96 7.23
C ALA A 90 -14.47 4.05 7.09
N ALA A 91 -14.67 3.44 5.92
CA ALA A 91 -15.78 2.52 5.67
C ALA A 91 -15.58 1.13 6.29
N GLY A 92 -14.32 0.77 6.57
CA GLY A 92 -13.91 -0.57 6.95
C GLY A 92 -13.77 -1.50 5.74
N LEU A 93 -12.82 -2.44 5.82
CA LEU A 93 -12.61 -3.44 4.79
C LEU A 93 -13.65 -4.57 4.94
N THR A 94 -14.70 -4.56 4.12
CA THR A 94 -15.69 -5.65 4.07
C THR A 94 -15.36 -6.59 2.91
N PHE A 95 -15.18 -7.87 3.20
CA PHE A 95 -15.04 -8.90 2.18
C PHE A 95 -16.42 -9.28 1.64
N THR A 96 -16.57 -9.26 0.31
CA THR A 96 -17.78 -9.80 -0.33
C THR A 96 -17.85 -11.31 -0.12
N GLU A 97 -19.01 -11.91 -0.41
CA GLU A 97 -19.19 -13.36 -0.33
C GLU A 97 -18.05 -14.11 -1.06
N ASN A 98 -17.54 -15.18 -0.43
CA ASN A 98 -16.43 -16.00 -0.93
C ASN A 98 -15.09 -15.25 -1.12
N LYS A 99 -14.86 -14.16 -0.39
CA LYS A 99 -13.55 -13.53 -0.24
C LYS A 99 -13.02 -13.73 1.17
N GLY A 100 -11.73 -14.01 1.27
CA GLY A 100 -11.03 -14.17 2.54
C GLY A 100 -9.75 -13.35 2.56
N ILE A 101 -9.10 -13.33 3.73
CA ILE A 101 -7.76 -12.77 3.89
C ILE A 101 -6.77 -13.81 3.38
N ILE A 102 -6.02 -13.46 2.34
CA ILE A 102 -4.95 -14.30 1.80
C ILE A 102 -3.66 -13.91 2.48
N LEU A 103 -3.03 -14.85 3.19
CA LEU A 103 -1.67 -14.68 3.71
C LEU A 103 -0.65 -14.93 2.60
N ASP A 104 0.56 -14.40 2.77
CA ASP A 104 1.66 -14.62 1.82
C ASP A 104 1.88 -16.12 1.57
N ALA A 105 1.82 -16.50 0.29
CA ALA A 105 1.94 -17.88 -0.16
C ALA A 105 3.34 -18.46 0.08
N LEU A 106 4.40 -17.68 -0.08
CA LEU A 106 5.77 -18.20 -0.08
C LEU A 106 6.60 -17.82 1.15
N LEU A 107 6.41 -16.63 1.73
CA LEU A 107 7.39 -15.99 2.63
C LEU A 107 8.80 -16.06 2.03
N SER A 108 9.23 -14.98 1.36
CA SER A 108 10.40 -14.98 0.47
C SER A 108 11.77 -15.27 1.11
N GLY A 109 11.84 -15.47 2.42
CA GLY A 109 13.06 -15.74 3.17
C GLY A 109 12.84 -15.56 4.67
N ASP A 110 13.94 -15.60 5.42
CA ASP A 110 13.92 -15.40 6.86
C ASP A 110 13.45 -13.98 7.24
N GLU A 111 12.87 -13.88 8.44
CA GLU A 111 12.30 -12.67 9.03
C GLU A 111 11.15 -12.07 8.19
N LYS A 112 10.49 -12.89 7.37
CA LYS A 112 9.27 -12.53 6.64
C LYS A 112 8.05 -13.06 7.36
N TYR A 113 6.99 -12.25 7.37
CA TYR A 113 5.75 -12.58 8.04
C TYR A 113 4.54 -12.08 7.24
N SER A 114 3.37 -12.65 7.52
CA SER A 114 2.09 -12.19 6.99
C SER A 114 0.98 -12.56 7.98
N GLY A 115 0.21 -11.58 8.46
CA GLY A 115 -0.84 -11.83 9.45
C GLY A 115 -1.30 -10.61 10.22
N ILE A 116 -1.96 -10.86 11.36
CA ILE A 116 -2.47 -9.85 12.29
C ILE A 116 -1.33 -9.45 13.22
N THR A 117 -1.03 -8.15 13.26
CA THR A 117 0.03 -7.59 14.10
C THR A 117 -0.49 -6.52 15.05
N GLU A 118 0.25 -6.27 16.12
CA GLU A 118 0.09 -5.08 16.94
C GLU A 118 1.44 -4.44 17.29
N ILE A 119 1.40 -3.23 17.85
CA ILE A 119 2.58 -2.56 18.40
C ILE A 119 2.54 -2.72 19.92
N GLY A 120 3.66 -3.15 20.51
CA GLY A 120 3.84 -3.22 21.95
C GLY A 120 5.23 -2.76 22.38
N THR A 121 5.45 -2.63 23.68
CA THR A 121 6.75 -2.27 24.27
C THR A 121 7.49 -3.52 24.73
N MET A 122 8.78 -3.65 24.40
CA MET A 122 9.60 -4.80 24.81
C MET A 122 10.17 -4.61 26.22
N GLY A 123 10.13 -5.66 27.03
CA GLY A 123 10.72 -5.70 28.37
C GLY A 123 12.16 -6.23 28.43
N TYR A 124 12.69 -6.63 27.26
CA TYR A 124 14.06 -7.09 27.07
C TYR A 124 14.60 -6.62 25.70
N GLY A 125 15.89 -6.88 25.42
CA GLY A 125 16.45 -6.69 24.08
C GLY A 125 15.93 -7.76 23.11
N ALA A 126 14.90 -7.40 22.34
CA ALA A 126 14.17 -8.33 21.49
C ALA A 126 14.92 -8.69 20.21
N THR A 127 14.84 -9.96 19.81
CA THR A 127 15.35 -10.48 18.53
C THR A 127 14.18 -10.99 17.69
N VAL A 128 14.24 -10.78 16.36
CA VAL A 128 13.19 -11.31 15.46
C VAL A 128 13.03 -12.82 15.64
N GLY A 129 11.78 -13.27 15.73
CA GLY A 129 11.45 -14.69 15.91
C GLY A 129 11.28 -15.11 17.36
N ASP A 130 11.67 -14.29 18.34
CA ASP A 130 11.45 -14.61 19.74
C ASP A 130 9.94 -14.78 20.03
N LEU A 131 9.62 -15.87 20.73
CA LEU A 131 8.30 -16.15 21.28
C LEU A 131 8.13 -15.42 22.61
N ILE A 132 7.16 -14.51 22.64
CA ILE A 132 6.95 -13.57 23.73
C ILE A 132 5.55 -13.68 24.30
N TYR A 133 5.39 -13.25 25.55
CA TYR A 133 4.11 -13.10 26.22
C TYR A 133 3.92 -11.67 26.73
N LEU A 134 2.66 -11.23 26.81
CA LEU A 134 2.34 -9.94 27.39
C LEU A 134 2.31 -10.06 28.92
N ALA A 135 3.30 -9.49 29.59
CA ALA A 135 3.40 -9.50 31.04
C ALA A 135 2.33 -8.61 31.67
N VAL A 136 1.53 -9.19 32.57
CA VAL A 136 0.48 -8.45 33.30
C VAL A 136 1.03 -7.45 34.31
N ALA A 137 2.28 -7.63 34.73
CA ALA A 137 2.90 -6.82 35.79
C ALA A 137 3.23 -5.40 35.32
N ASP A 138 3.68 -5.25 34.08
CA ASP A 138 4.18 -3.99 33.54
C ASP A 138 3.73 -3.69 32.10
N THR A 139 2.86 -4.55 31.53
CA THR A 139 2.31 -4.43 30.16
C THR A 139 3.36 -4.47 29.05
N LYS A 140 4.54 -5.03 29.34
CA LYS A 140 5.58 -5.25 28.33
C LYS A 140 5.56 -6.68 27.80
N TRP A 141 6.13 -6.83 26.62
CA TRP A 141 6.39 -8.13 26.02
C TRP A 141 7.70 -8.70 26.53
N GLU A 142 7.61 -9.89 27.11
CA GLU A 142 8.71 -10.60 27.74
C GLU A 142 8.85 -12.00 27.14
N LEU A 143 10.01 -12.63 27.30
CA LEU A 143 10.27 -13.97 26.77
C LEU A 143 9.36 -15.04 27.39
N ALA A 144 8.69 -15.83 26.54
CA ALA A 144 7.91 -16.97 26.99
C ALA A 144 8.82 -18.18 27.30
N LYS A 145 8.45 -18.98 28.30
CA LYS A 145 9.22 -20.18 28.69
C LYS A 145 8.33 -21.24 29.32
N ALA A 146 8.36 -22.46 28.78
CA ALA A 146 7.40 -23.50 29.15
C ALA A 146 7.55 -24.01 30.60
N ASP A 147 8.74 -23.97 31.20
CA ASP A 147 8.98 -24.36 32.60
C ASP A 147 8.70 -23.21 33.60
N VAL A 148 8.11 -22.11 33.13
CA VAL A 148 7.65 -20.99 33.96
C VAL A 148 6.19 -20.70 33.65
N ALA A 149 5.31 -21.30 34.44
CA ALA A 149 3.86 -21.25 34.25
C ALA A 149 3.28 -19.86 33.91
N ALA A 150 3.74 -18.80 34.58
CA ALA A 150 3.23 -17.45 34.37
C ALA A 150 3.51 -16.88 32.96
N THR A 151 4.56 -17.34 32.29
CA THR A 151 5.02 -16.78 31.00
C THR A 151 4.42 -17.49 29.79
N SER A 152 3.70 -18.60 30.00
CA SER A 152 3.19 -19.46 28.93
C SER A 152 1.66 -19.49 28.80
N LYS A 153 0.94 -18.93 29.78
CA LYS A 153 -0.54 -18.97 29.87
C LYS A 153 -1.23 -17.74 29.28
N GLY A 154 -0.51 -16.63 29.14
CA GLY A 154 -1.04 -15.33 28.72
C GLY A 154 -1.21 -15.18 27.21
N LYS A 155 -1.41 -13.93 26.76
CA LYS A 155 -1.37 -13.57 25.34
C LYS A 155 0.04 -13.82 24.82
N LEU A 156 0.19 -14.55 23.71
CA LEU A 156 1.46 -14.83 23.06
C LEU A 156 1.61 -14.04 21.76
N GLY A 157 2.85 -13.82 21.34
CA GLY A 157 3.20 -13.21 20.07
C GLY A 157 4.60 -13.60 19.60
N LEU A 158 4.93 -13.22 18.37
CA LEU A 158 6.29 -13.34 17.82
C LEU A 158 6.85 -11.95 17.53
N VAL A 159 8.11 -11.73 17.89
CA VAL A 159 8.83 -10.48 17.60
C VAL A 159 9.10 -10.38 16.10
N LEU A 160 8.73 -9.25 15.49
CA LEU A 160 8.93 -9.03 14.04
C LEU A 160 10.13 -8.13 13.71
N VAL A 161 10.66 -7.41 14.71
CA VAL A 161 11.79 -6.49 14.54
C VAL A 161 12.72 -6.56 15.75
N THR A 162 14.02 -6.73 15.53
CA THR A 162 15.03 -6.64 16.60
C THR A 162 15.06 -5.23 17.16
N THR A 163 14.95 -5.10 18.47
CA THR A 163 14.92 -3.79 19.14
C THR A 163 15.54 -3.85 20.53
N SER A 164 15.86 -2.71 21.10
CA SER A 164 16.34 -2.64 22.48
C SER A 164 15.19 -2.79 23.48
N GLU A 165 15.55 -3.06 24.73
CA GLU A 165 14.63 -2.95 25.86
C GLU A 165 13.94 -1.57 25.89
N ASN A 166 12.67 -1.56 26.31
CA ASN A 166 11.81 -0.37 26.43
C ASN A 166 11.47 0.32 25.12
N SER A 167 11.87 -0.24 23.98
CA SER A 167 11.46 0.23 22.66
C SER A 167 10.15 -0.40 22.22
N THR A 168 9.44 0.32 21.34
CA THR A 168 8.28 -0.24 20.63
C THR A 168 8.75 -1.27 19.61
N CYS A 169 7.99 -2.34 19.45
CA CYS A 169 8.21 -3.36 18.42
C CYS A 169 6.88 -3.89 17.91
N GLN A 170 6.88 -4.31 16.64
CA GLN A 170 5.75 -4.96 16.02
C GLN A 170 5.73 -6.44 16.40
N VAL A 171 4.56 -6.93 16.79
CA VAL A 171 4.34 -8.29 17.30
C VAL A 171 3.31 -8.98 16.42
N LEU A 172 3.63 -10.17 15.91
CA LEU A 172 2.65 -11.02 15.21
C LEU A 172 1.80 -11.76 16.23
N LEU A 173 0.47 -11.66 16.11
CA LEU A 173 -0.49 -12.32 16.98
C LEU A 173 -1.12 -13.56 16.32
N TYR A 174 -1.21 -13.57 14.99
CA TYR A 174 -1.77 -14.66 14.22
C TYR A 174 -1.30 -14.57 12.76
N GLY A 175 -0.83 -15.65 12.17
CA GLY A 175 -0.47 -15.67 10.75
C GLY A 175 0.71 -16.58 10.43
N LYS A 176 1.45 -16.27 9.37
CA LYS A 176 2.66 -17.00 8.98
C LYS A 176 3.92 -16.19 9.31
N MET A 177 4.98 -16.89 9.70
CA MET A 177 6.32 -16.32 9.83
C MET A 177 7.39 -17.34 9.46
N ARG A 178 8.49 -16.86 8.87
CA ARG A 178 9.75 -17.59 8.72
C ARG A 178 10.82 -16.82 9.49
N SER A 179 11.71 -17.53 10.17
CA SER A 179 12.90 -16.94 10.79
C SER A 179 14.00 -17.97 10.92
N ALA A 180 15.24 -17.52 10.79
CA ALA A 180 16.42 -18.36 11.02
C ALA A 180 16.53 -18.83 12.47
N ALA A 181 15.82 -18.19 13.41
CA ALA A 181 15.76 -18.58 14.82
C ALA A 181 14.88 -19.82 15.07
N PHE A 182 14.02 -20.20 14.10
CA PHE A 182 13.10 -21.32 14.30
C PHE A 182 13.82 -22.66 14.17
N PRO A 183 13.44 -23.68 14.96
CA PRO A 183 13.90 -25.04 14.72
C PRO A 183 13.36 -25.54 13.38
N THR A 184 13.97 -26.58 12.81
CA THR A 184 13.39 -27.27 11.66
C THR A 184 12.01 -27.82 12.03
N LEU A 185 10.98 -27.31 11.37
CA LEU A 185 9.59 -27.65 11.66
C LEU A 185 9.21 -28.94 10.94
N THR A 186 8.28 -29.68 11.54
CA THR A 186 7.64 -30.80 10.86
C THR A 186 6.31 -30.33 10.29
N VAL A 187 6.11 -30.49 8.98
CA VAL A 187 4.92 -30.01 8.28
C VAL A 187 3.66 -30.65 8.88
N GLY A 188 2.69 -29.80 9.26
CA GLY A 188 1.43 -30.19 9.90
C GLY A 188 1.52 -30.57 11.38
N ALA A 189 2.72 -30.61 11.96
CA ALA A 189 2.91 -30.97 13.36
C ALA A 189 2.80 -29.75 14.29
N PRO A 190 2.33 -29.94 15.53
CA PRO A 190 2.23 -28.86 16.50
C PRO A 190 3.61 -28.38 16.97
N VAL A 191 3.70 -27.08 17.20
CA VAL A 191 4.86 -26.41 17.80
C VAL A 191 4.46 -25.91 19.19
N HIS A 192 5.38 -25.95 20.14
CA HIS A 192 5.14 -25.62 21.55
C HIS A 192 6.09 -24.53 22.03
N VAL A 193 5.77 -23.93 23.17
CA VAL A 193 6.72 -23.09 23.92
C VAL A 193 7.92 -23.95 24.35
N SER A 194 9.15 -23.44 24.21
CA SER A 194 10.35 -24.16 24.66
C SER A 194 10.49 -24.11 26.18
N ALA A 195 10.86 -25.24 26.79
CA ALA A 195 11.31 -25.29 28.18
C ALA A 195 12.83 -25.04 28.32
N ALA A 196 13.60 -25.25 27.25
CA ALA A 196 15.06 -25.21 27.30
C ALA A 196 15.60 -23.78 27.34
N THR A 197 15.05 -22.91 26.50
CA THR A 197 15.50 -21.52 26.32
C THR A 197 14.27 -20.61 26.29
N ALA A 198 14.33 -19.50 27.02
CA ALA A 198 13.27 -18.49 26.97
C ALA A 198 13.28 -17.80 25.61
N GLY A 199 12.11 -17.59 25.01
CA GLY A 199 11.98 -17.04 23.64
C GLY A 199 11.98 -18.08 22.54
N ASP A 200 12.46 -19.29 22.80
CA ASP A 200 12.49 -20.33 21.79
C ASP A 200 11.15 -21.08 21.69
N MET A 201 10.98 -21.75 20.57
CA MET A 201 9.91 -22.71 20.35
C MET A 201 10.47 -24.14 20.19
N ALA A 202 9.63 -25.13 20.41
CA ALA A 202 9.99 -26.54 20.37
C ALA A 202 9.03 -27.37 19.53
N VAL A 203 9.57 -28.30 18.74
CA VAL A 203 8.79 -29.28 17.96
C VAL A 203 8.43 -30.54 18.77
N VAL A 204 8.89 -30.61 20.01
CA VAL A 204 8.54 -31.65 20.99
C VAL A 204 7.82 -30.98 22.15
N ALA A 205 6.73 -31.58 22.60
CA ALA A 205 6.00 -31.09 23.76
C ALA A 205 6.93 -31.05 24.99
N PRO A 206 6.92 -29.97 25.78
CA PRO A 206 7.76 -29.87 26.96
C PRO A 206 7.40 -30.96 27.98
N THR A 207 8.42 -31.62 28.53
CA THR A 207 8.27 -32.70 29.53
C THR A 207 8.88 -32.26 30.85
N GLY A 208 8.17 -32.46 31.95
CA GLY A 208 8.65 -32.15 33.29
C GLY A 208 7.57 -32.38 34.33
N THR A 209 7.87 -32.07 35.59
CA THR A 209 6.94 -32.35 36.71
C THR A 209 6.37 -31.11 37.36
N THR A 210 7.00 -29.94 37.30
CA THR A 210 6.48 -28.77 38.04
C THR A 210 6.58 -27.51 37.21
N ASN A 211 5.47 -26.79 37.06
CA ASN A 211 5.33 -25.54 36.30
C ASN A 211 5.58 -25.66 34.79
N PHE A 212 5.63 -26.89 34.25
CA PHE A 212 5.76 -27.12 32.82
C PHE A 212 4.39 -26.94 32.15
N VAL A 213 4.32 -26.05 31.17
CA VAL A 213 3.12 -25.76 30.40
C VAL A 213 3.26 -26.33 28.99
N VAL A 214 2.42 -27.31 28.69
CA VAL A 214 2.23 -27.82 27.33
C VAL A 214 1.16 -26.97 26.65
N ARG A 215 1.58 -26.10 25.75
CA ARG A 215 0.70 -25.25 24.95
C ARG A 215 1.15 -25.26 23.50
N ILE A 216 0.20 -25.53 22.60
CA ILE A 216 0.44 -25.44 21.16
C ILE A 216 0.40 -23.96 20.76
N ILE A 217 1.44 -23.50 20.09
CA ILE A 217 1.57 -22.10 19.62
C ILE A 217 1.29 -21.96 18.13
N GLY A 218 1.24 -23.08 17.40
CA GLY A 218 1.08 -23.10 15.95
C GLY A 218 1.46 -24.44 15.35
N TYR A 219 1.61 -24.46 14.03
CA TYR A 219 1.95 -25.65 13.25
C TYR A 219 3.00 -25.35 12.18
N GLY A 220 3.85 -26.32 11.87
CA GLY A 220 4.75 -26.20 10.71
C GLY A 220 3.96 -26.13 9.41
N ASN A 221 3.99 -25.00 8.72
CA ASN A 221 3.37 -24.86 7.40
C ASN A 221 4.32 -25.37 6.30
N THR A 222 5.62 -25.15 6.49
CA THR A 222 6.72 -25.82 5.78
C THR A 222 7.75 -26.28 6.82
N ALA A 223 8.95 -26.70 6.40
CA ALA A 223 10.04 -26.96 7.33
C ALA A 223 10.64 -25.70 7.96
N GLU A 224 10.29 -24.52 7.43
CA GLU A 224 10.85 -23.21 7.79
C GLU A 224 9.76 -22.19 8.18
N ASP A 225 8.54 -22.36 7.65
CA ASP A 225 7.40 -21.49 7.91
C ASP A 225 6.58 -22.02 9.07
N LEU A 226 6.42 -21.22 10.11
CA LEU A 226 5.43 -21.43 11.15
C LEU A 226 4.11 -20.79 10.74
N PHE A 227 3.01 -21.51 10.86
CA PHE A 227 1.68 -20.91 11.02
C PHE A 227 1.42 -20.70 12.51
N PHE A 228 1.62 -19.46 12.96
CA PHE A 228 1.43 -19.03 14.33
C PHE A 228 -0.06 -18.80 14.59
N CYS A 229 -0.63 -19.64 15.46
CA CYS A 229 -2.02 -19.60 15.87
C CYS A 229 -2.13 -20.15 17.30
N PRO A 230 -1.66 -19.41 18.32
CA PRO A 230 -1.54 -19.94 19.66
C PRO A 230 -2.90 -20.35 20.22
N ASP A 231 -2.96 -21.58 20.72
CA ASP A 231 -4.18 -22.12 21.34
C ASP A 231 -4.45 -21.37 22.65
N ASN A 232 -5.72 -21.21 23.00
CA ASN A 232 -6.13 -20.69 24.32
C ASN A 232 -6.09 -21.78 25.39
N SER A 233 -6.06 -23.04 24.98
CA SER A 233 -5.96 -24.22 25.84
C SER A 233 -4.51 -24.54 26.16
N TYR A 234 -4.25 -24.96 27.39
CA TYR A 234 -2.94 -25.41 27.83
C TYR A 234 -3.08 -26.45 28.94
N VAL A 235 -2.06 -27.28 29.10
CA VAL A 235 -1.94 -28.24 30.20
C VAL A 235 -0.73 -27.86 31.03
N GLU A 236 -0.93 -27.67 32.33
CA GLU A 236 0.16 -27.53 33.30
C GLU A 236 0.42 -28.89 33.94
N LEU A 237 1.68 -29.34 33.89
CA LEU A 237 2.11 -30.60 34.49
C LEU A 237 2.41 -30.39 35.98
N ALA A 238 2.00 -31.38 36.79
CA ALA A 238 2.05 -31.38 38.25
C ALA A 238 2.97 -32.48 38.80
#